data_AF-A0A0Q6A914-F1
#
_entry.id   AF-A0A0Q6A914-F1
#
_cell.length_a   1.000
_cell.length_b   1.000
_cell.length_c   1.000
_cell.angle_alpha   90.00
_cell.angle_beta   90.00
_cell.angle_gamma   90.00
#
_symmetry.space_group_name_H-M   'P 1'
#
loop_
_entity.id
_entity.type
_entity.pdbx_description
1 polymer ?
#
loop_
_entity_poly.entity_id
_entity_poly.type
_entity_poly.pdbx_seq_one_letter_code
_entity_poly.pdbx_strand_id
1 'polypeptide(L)' 'MTKGSNFWVIGGEFGSMNFHKLVEGSAQVKGPFKTRKEAEDCWREVSEESRHKAGVRFSIVEEPQRAPAA' A
#
# COMPACT_ATOMS: atom_id res chain seq x y z
N MET A 1 -14.65 21.78 -5.49
CA MET A 1 -14.20 20.47 -6.01
C MET A 1 -12.90 20.12 -5.31
N THR A 2 -12.95 19.35 -4.23
CA THR A 2 -11.76 18.93 -3.50
C THR A 2 -10.98 17.97 -4.39
N LYS A 3 -9.74 18.34 -4.77
CA LYS A 3 -8.79 17.50 -5.51
C LYS A 3 -8.80 16.11 -4.87
N GLY A 4 -9.31 15.10 -5.58
CA GLY A 4 -9.46 13.76 -5.04
C GLY A 4 -8.08 13.15 -4.85
N SER A 5 -7.61 13.09 -3.61
CA SER A 5 -6.41 12.33 -3.27
C SER A 5 -6.65 10.87 -3.63
N ASN A 6 -5.78 10.29 -4.46
CA ASN A 6 -5.83 8.87 -4.76
C ASN A 6 -5.17 8.11 -3.62
N PHE A 7 -5.82 7.06 -3.14
CA PHE A 7 -5.26 6.18 -2.12
C PHE A 7 -4.69 4.93 -2.77
N TRP A 8 -3.55 4.48 -2.29
CA TRP A 8 -2.89 3.28 -2.77
C TRP A 8 -2.55 2.41 -1.58
N VAL A 9 -2.63 1.10 -1.76
CA VAL A 9 -2.15 0.13 -0.79
C VAL A 9 -0.90 -0.49 -1.38
N ILE A 10 0.24 -0.21 -0.75
CA ILE A 10 1.54 -0.70 -1.20
C ILE A 10 2.15 -1.57 -0.11
N GLY A 11 2.82 -2.64 -0.51
CA GLY A 11 3.45 -3.53 0.44
C GLY A 11 4.17 -4.68 -0.22
N GLY A 12 4.57 -5.64 0.59
CA GLY A 12 5.24 -6.83 0.10
C GLY A 12 5.86 -7.62 1.22
N GLU A 13 6.50 -8.72 0.84
CA GLU A 13 7.30 -9.53 1.74
C GLU A 13 8.66 -8.86 1.96
N PHE A 14 9.04 -8.69 3.22
CA PHE A 14 10.34 -8.22 3.64
C PHE A 14 11.18 -9.43 4.04
N GLY A 15 12.39 -9.52 3.50
CA GLY A 15 13.31 -10.64 3.77
C GLY A 15 13.88 -10.63 5.19
N SER A 16 13.53 -9.63 5.99
CA SER A 16 13.91 -9.50 7.39
C SER A 16 12.82 -8.78 8.16
N MET A 17 12.61 -9.18 9.42
CA MET A 17 11.67 -8.53 10.35
C MET A 17 12.05 -7.09 10.71
N ASN A 18 13.23 -6.63 10.29
CA ASN A 18 13.58 -5.21 10.36
C ASN A 18 12.88 -4.37 9.27
N PHE A 19 12.31 -4.98 8.23
CA PHE A 19 11.66 -4.28 7.10
C PHE A 19 12.61 -3.40 6.25
N HIS A 20 13.92 -3.66 6.25
CA HIS A 20 14.89 -2.87 5.44
C HIS A 20 15.03 -3.37 4.00
N LYS A 21 14.73 -4.65 3.75
CA LYS A 21 14.88 -5.26 2.42
C LYS A 21 13.58 -5.93 2.02
N LEU A 22 12.93 -5.35 1.02
CA LEU A 22 11.81 -6.00 0.36
C LEU A 22 12.35 -7.16 -0.49
N VAL A 23 11.66 -8.29 -0.48
CA VAL A 23 11.98 -9.42 -1.35
C VAL A 23 11.65 -9.01 -2.78
N GLU A 24 12.64 -9.10 -3.67
CA GLU A 24 12.46 -8.76 -5.08
C GLU A 24 11.34 -9.62 -5.69
N GLY A 25 10.40 -8.97 -6.39
CA GLY A 25 9.22 -9.63 -6.95
C GLY A 25 8.04 -9.80 -6.00
N SER A 26 8.21 -9.52 -4.69
CA SER A 26 7.11 -9.55 -3.72
C SER A 26 6.42 -8.21 -3.51
N ALA A 27 6.91 -7.15 -4.17
CA ALA A 27 6.29 -5.84 -4.17
C ALA A 27 4.90 -5.91 -4.80
N GLN A 28 3.89 -5.45 -4.06
CA GLN A 28 2.52 -5.39 -4.49
C GLN A 28 1.98 -3.98 -4.30
N VAL A 29 1.30 -3.50 -5.34
CA VAL A 29 0.65 -2.21 -5.38
C VAL A 29 -0.81 -2.44 -5.80
N LYS A 30 -1.74 -1.98 -4.97
CA LYS A 30 -3.19 -2.05 -5.20
C LYS A 30 -3.74 -0.62 -5.18
N GLY A 31 -4.54 -0.27 -6.18
CA GLY A 31 -5.09 1.08 -6.36
C GLY A 31 -5.10 1.48 -7.84
N PRO A 32 -5.47 2.73 -8.17
CA PRO A 32 -5.83 3.84 -7.28
C PRO A 32 -7.26 3.74 -6.73
N PHE A 33 -7.42 3.94 -5.42
CA PHE A 33 -8.72 4.03 -4.75
C PHE A 33 -9.13 5.49 -4.62
N LYS A 34 -10.42 5.78 -4.85
CA LYS A 34 -10.98 7.14 -4.76
C LYS A 34 -11.27 7.55 -3.32
N THR A 35 -11.48 6.57 -2.45
CA THR A 35 -11.77 6.81 -1.03
C THR A 35 -10.80 6.05 -0.15
N ARG A 36 -10.45 6.65 0.99
CA ARG A 36 -9.64 6.00 2.01
C ARG A 36 -10.26 4.68 2.48
N LYS A 37 -11.59 4.63 2.57
CA LYS A 37 -12.33 3.44 2.99
C LYS A 37 -12.10 2.26 2.06
N GLU A 38 -12.11 2.47 0.74
CA GLU A 38 -11.80 1.40 -0.23
C GLU A 38 -10.36 0.90 -0.08
N ALA A 39 -9.40 1.81 0.14
CA ALA A 39 -8.02 1.42 0.40
C ALA A 39 -7.86 0.68 1.73
N GLU A 40 -8.59 1.08 2.78
CA GLU A 40 -8.59 0.41 4.09
C GLU A 40 -9.20 -1.00 4.01
N ASP A 41 -10.26 -1.18 3.22
CA ASP A 41 -10.88 -2.48 2.98
C ASP A 41 -9.90 -3.43 2.27
N CYS A 42 -9.29 -2.97 1.17
CA CYS A 42 -8.29 -3.74 0.45
C CYS A 42 -7.06 -4.04 1.32
N TRP A 43 -6.58 -3.05 2.09
CA TRP A 43 -5.47 -3.23 3.03
C TRP A 43 -5.78 -4.29 4.08
N ARG A 44 -7.01 -4.30 4.61
CA ARG A 44 -7.45 -5.30 5.58
C ARG A 44 -7.44 -6.69 4.96
N GLU A 45 -8.04 -6.85 3.77
CA GLU A 45 -8.07 -8.15 3.07
C GLU A 45 -6.65 -8.69 2.85
N VAL A 46 -5.75 -7.91 2.26
CA VAL A 46 -4.38 -8.37 2.00
C VAL A 46 -3.59 -8.61 3.28
N SER A 47 -3.86 -7.86 4.36
CA SER A 47 -3.22 -8.05 5.67
C SER A 47 -3.71 -9.32 6.37
N GLU A 48 -5.00 -9.65 6.23
CA GLU A 48 -5.57 -10.89 6.76
C GLU A 48 -5.09 -12.10 5.97
N GLU A 49 -5.08 -12.03 4.64
CA GLU A 49 -4.51 -13.09 3.79
C GLU A 49 -3.03 -13.31 4.11
N SER A 50 -2.26 -12.23 4.30
CA SER A 50 -0.82 -12.31 4.60
C SER A 50 -0.48 -12.47 6.08
N ARG A 51 -1.48 -12.59 6.97
CA ARG A 51 -1.31 -12.71 8.43
C ARG A 51 -0.35 -13.82 8.86
N HIS A 52 -0.31 -14.91 8.10
CA HIS A 52 0.55 -16.06 8.37
C HIS A 52 2.03 -15.80 8.01
N LYS A 53 2.31 -14.70 7.29
CA LYS A 53 3.64 -14.30 6.85
C LYS A 53 4.10 -13.09 7.65
N ALA A 54 4.88 -13.33 8.71
CA ALA A 54 5.39 -12.27 9.60
C ALA A 54 6.25 -11.22 8.87
N GLY A 55 6.83 -11.57 7.72
CA GLY A 55 7.60 -10.65 6.89
C GLY A 55 6.75 -9.80 5.96
N VAL A 56 5.44 -10.04 5.80
CA VAL A 56 4.61 -9.28 4.86
C VAL A 56 3.96 -8.11 5.57
N ARG A 57 4.10 -6.91 4.99
CA ARG A 57 3.44 -5.70 5.51
C ARG A 57 2.94 -4.84 4.36
N PHE A 58 1.70 -4.40 4.49
CA PHE A 58 1.07 -3.43 3.60
C PHE A 58 0.85 -2.11 4.33
N SER A 59 0.96 -1.00 3.61
CA SER A 59 0.74 0.36 4.09
C SER A 59 -0.12 1.11 3.09
N ILE A 60 -1.04 1.91 3.62
CA ILE A 60 -1.89 2.79 2.81
C ILE A 60 -1.14 4.09 2.63
N VAL A 61 -0.92 4.49 1.38
CA VAL A 61 -0.33 5.78 1.03
C VAL A 61 -1.36 6.62 0.31
N GLU A 62 -1.40 7.89 0.67
CA GLU A 62 -2.16 8.89 -0.07
C GLU A 62 -1.23 9.52 -1.10
N GLU A 63 -1.62 9.48 -2.37
CA GLU A 63 -0.94 10.20 -3.43
C GLU A 63 -1.37 11.67 -3.35
N PRO A 64 -0.48 12.58 -2.92
CA PRO A 64 -0.77 14.00 -3.04
C PRO A 64 -0.85 14.31 -4.53
N GLN A 65 -1.90 15.05 -4.93
CA GLN A 65 -2.04 15.55 -6.30
C GLN A 65 -0.68 16.07 -6.78
N ARG A 66 -0.07 15.37 -7.74
CA ARG A 66 1.17 15.82 -8.36
C ARG A 66 0.93 17.23 -8.86
N ALA A 67 1.46 18.23 -8.15
CA ALA A 67 1.63 19.54 -8.75
C ALA A 67 2.59 19.31 -9.93
N PRO A 68 2.21 19.69 -11.17
CA PRO A 68 3.15 19.59 -12.27
C PRO A 68 4.41 20.37 -11.86
N ALA A 69 5.57 19.72 -11.98
CA ALA A 69 6.85 20.40 -11.77
C ALA A 69 6.89 21.59 -12.73
N ALA A 70 7.05 22.79 -12.15
CA ALA A 70 7.18 24.04 -12.89
C ALA A 70 8.54 24.13 -13.58
#